data_AF-A0A4D7QTV8-F1
#
_entry.id   AF-A0A4D7QTV8-F1
#
_cell.length_a   1.000
_cell.length_b   1.000
_cell.length_c   1.000
_cell.angle_alpha   90.00
_cell.angle_beta   90.00
_cell.angle_gamma   90.00
#
_symmetry.space_group_name_H-M   'P 1'
#
loop_
_entity.id
_entity.type
_entity.pdbx_description
1 polymer ?
#
loop_
_entity_poly.entity_id
_entity_poly.type
_entity_poly.pdbx_seq_one_letter_code
_entity_poly.pdbx_strand_id
1 'polypeptide(L)'
;MNGAGRNLLPIVSLCVAGMSFAAAGYQSYSHHRNLEIVQRNVIRAEFLRTCREIIEAYFAVKMRAYAMNEAVIAQGRGPDVVDPLIQREVEGQVFKFGALGTFLANFREDGSIRERYTQLSWKLLAIVRESYKQPRVTFDQAYAEADTLFGDMNEDCARTARLSIL
;
A
#
# COMPACT_ATOMS: atom_id res chain seq x y z
N MET A 1 17.01 18.46 -74.01
CA MET A 1 15.74 18.27 -73.28
C MET A 1 16.04 17.84 -71.84
N ASN A 2 16.40 18.77 -70.95
CA ASN A 2 16.77 18.47 -69.55
C ASN A 2 15.90 19.31 -68.60
N GLY A 3 14.74 18.81 -68.21
CA GLY A 3 13.82 19.49 -67.29
C GLY A 3 13.16 18.59 -66.24
N ALA A 4 13.06 17.28 -66.51
CA ALA A 4 12.33 16.36 -65.62
C ALA A 4 13.10 15.96 -64.33
N GLY A 5 14.44 16.03 -64.34
CA GLY A 5 15.25 15.63 -63.19
C GLY A 5 15.40 16.68 -62.08
N ARG A 6 15.11 17.95 -62.35
CA ARG A 6 15.40 19.07 -61.42
C ARG A 6 14.41 19.16 -60.25
N ASN A 7 13.18 18.68 -60.43
CA ASN A 7 12.12 18.71 -59.42
C ASN A 7 11.94 17.37 -58.69
N LEU A 8 12.57 16.29 -59.17
CA LEU A 8 12.44 14.96 -58.56
C LEU A 8 13.15 14.88 -57.21
N LEU A 9 14.35 15.46 -57.11
CA LEU A 9 15.16 15.52 -55.89
C LEU A 9 14.44 16.22 -54.72
N PRO A 10 13.88 17.44 -54.87
CA PRO A 10 13.16 18.08 -53.77
C PRO A 10 11.87 17.34 -53.40
N ILE A 11 11.17 16.71 -54.35
CA ILE A 11 9.97 15.90 -54.06
C ILE A 11 10.33 14.68 -53.22
N VAL A 12 11.38 13.94 -53.63
CA VAL A 12 11.86 12.77 -52.87
C VAL A 12 12.33 13.19 -51.48
N SER A 13 13.04 14.31 -51.35
CA SER A 13 13.46 14.86 -50.06
C SER A 13 12.27 15.22 -49.16
N LEU A 14 11.19 15.77 -49.73
CA LEU A 14 9.98 16.11 -48.99
C LEU A 14 9.22 14.86 -48.52
N CYS A 15 9.15 13.83 -49.37
CA CYS A 15 8.55 12.54 -49.03
C CYS A 15 9.33 11.83 -47.91
N VAL A 16 10.66 11.82 -47.97
CA VAL A 16 11.51 11.26 -46.92
C VAL A 16 11.35 12.05 -45.62
N ALA A 17 11.34 13.38 -45.68
CA ALA A 17 11.11 14.22 -44.50
C ALA A 17 9.73 13.98 -43.88
N GLY A 18 8.68 13.87 -44.70
CA GLY A 18 7.32 13.56 -44.23
C GLY A 18 7.21 12.18 -43.60
N MET A 19 7.83 11.15 -44.19
CA MET A 19 7.88 9.81 -43.61
C MET A 19 8.68 9.78 -42.30
N SER A 20 9.81 10.50 -42.22
CA SER A 20 10.59 10.63 -40.99
C SER A 20 9.80 11.34 -39.89
N PHE A 21 9.04 12.39 -40.23
CA PHE A 21 8.17 13.09 -39.28
C PHE A 21 7.01 12.20 -38.80
N ALA A 22 6.37 11.46 -39.71
CA ALA A 22 5.32 10.50 -39.36
C ALA A 22 5.86 9.36 -38.49
N ALA A 23 7.04 8.84 -38.79
CA ALA A 23 7.71 7.82 -37.99
C ALA A 23 8.07 8.34 -36.59
N ALA A 24 8.61 9.56 -36.49
CA ALA A 24 8.90 10.20 -35.20
C ALA A 24 7.63 10.45 -34.38
N GLY A 25 6.54 10.92 -35.01
CA GLY A 25 5.24 11.10 -34.38
C GLY A 25 4.64 9.79 -33.88
N TYR A 26 4.73 8.72 -34.68
CA TYR A 26 4.27 7.39 -34.29
C TYR A 26 5.10 6.80 -33.13
N GLN A 27 6.43 6.94 -33.18
CA GLN A 27 7.32 6.50 -32.10
C GLN A 27 7.06 7.28 -30.82
N SER A 28 6.87 8.60 -30.90
CA SER A 28 6.49 9.43 -29.76
C SER A 28 5.16 8.98 -29.15
N TYR A 29 4.12 8.81 -29.98
CA TYR A 29 2.81 8.34 -29.53
C TYR A 29 2.87 6.96 -28.88
N SER A 30 3.58 6.00 -29.51
CA SER A 30 3.75 4.65 -28.99
C SER A 30 4.54 4.63 -27.67
N HIS A 31 5.63 5.40 -27.58
CA HIS A 31 6.42 5.50 -26.35
C HIS A 31 5.63 6.13 -25.20
N HIS A 32 4.88 7.20 -25.43
CA HIS A 32 4.03 7.80 -24.40
C HIS A 32 2.98 6.81 -23.88
N ARG A 33 2.28 6.10 -24.78
CA ARG A 33 1.30 5.08 -24.41
C ARG A 33 1.91 3.92 -23.63
N ASN A 34 3.09 3.44 -24.06
CA ASN A 34 3.80 2.36 -23.37
C ASN A 34 4.26 2.79 -21.96
N LEU A 35 4.77 4.02 -21.81
CA LEU A 35 5.17 4.56 -20.52
C LEU A 35 3.98 4.72 -19.57
N GLU A 36 2.85 5.23 -20.06
CA GLU A 36 1.61 5.35 -19.27
C GLU A 36 1.11 3.98 -18.76
N ILE A 37 1.13 2.95 -19.61
CA ILE A 37 0.72 1.59 -19.23
C ILE A 37 1.68 1.00 -18.18
N VAL A 38 3.00 1.14 -18.39
CA VAL A 38 4.00 0.63 -17.45
C VAL A 38 3.87 1.34 -16.10
N GLN A 39 3.78 2.66 -16.08
CA GLN A 39 3.63 3.43 -14.84
C GLN A 39 2.35 3.03 -14.07
N ARG A 40 1.22 2.89 -14.76
CA ARG A 40 -0.03 2.46 -14.13
C ARG A 40 0.06 1.06 -13.54
N ASN A 41 0.73 0.14 -14.22
CA ASN A 41 0.93 -1.23 -13.74
C ASN A 41 1.89 -1.29 -12.55
N VAL A 42 2.96 -0.48 -12.56
CA VAL A 42 3.91 -0.38 -11.44
C VAL A 42 3.22 0.20 -10.21
N ILE A 43 2.46 1.29 -10.36
CA ILE A 43 1.69 1.89 -9.27
C ILE A 43 0.69 0.89 -8.67
N ARG A 44 -0.01 0.13 -9.53
CA ARG A 44 -0.94 -0.91 -9.09
C ARG A 44 -0.24 -2.06 -8.36
N ALA A 45 0.90 -2.51 -8.87
CA ALA A 45 1.69 -3.57 -8.24
C ALA A 45 2.21 -3.13 -6.86
N GLU A 46 2.71 -1.90 -6.75
CA GLU A 46 3.19 -1.34 -5.48
C GLU A 46 2.04 -1.15 -4.47
N PHE A 47 0.87 -0.72 -4.94
CA PHE A 47 -0.33 -0.65 -4.11
C PHE A 47 -0.72 -2.02 -3.55
N LEU A 48 -0.82 -3.06 -4.40
CA LEU A 48 -1.17 -4.42 -3.97
C LEU A 48 -0.11 -5.03 -3.04
N ARG A 49 1.17 -4.77 -3.33
CA ARG A 49 2.27 -5.15 -2.45
C ARG A 49 2.08 -4.53 -1.07
N THR A 50 1.83 -3.23 -1.01
CA THR A 50 1.63 -2.54 0.27
C THR A 50 0.38 -3.03 1.00
N CYS A 51 -0.72 -3.30 0.28
CA CYS A 51 -1.91 -3.93 0.84
C CYS A 51 -1.57 -5.27 1.51
N ARG A 52 -0.73 -6.11 0.90
CA ARG A 52 -0.27 -7.35 1.54
C ARG A 52 0.57 -7.06 2.79
N GLU A 53 1.55 -6.16 2.68
CA GLU A 53 2.47 -5.85 3.78
C GLU A 53 1.76 -5.25 5.00
N ILE A 54 0.74 -4.42 4.80
CA ILE A 54 -0.03 -3.83 5.90
C ILE A 54 -0.91 -4.87 6.60
N ILE A 55 -1.48 -5.82 5.85
CA ILE A 55 -2.22 -6.96 6.41
C ILE A 55 -1.30 -7.82 7.27
N GLU A 56 -0.11 -8.12 6.77
CA GLU A 56 0.90 -8.89 7.50
C GLU A 56 1.33 -8.17 8.79
N ALA A 57 1.59 -6.87 8.72
CA ALA A 57 1.92 -6.06 9.89
C ALA A 57 0.78 -6.07 10.94
N TYR A 58 -0.48 -5.95 10.50
CA TYR A 58 -1.64 -5.99 11.38
C TYR A 58 -1.72 -7.31 12.16
N PHE A 59 -1.67 -8.45 11.44
CA PHE A 59 -1.76 -9.76 12.09
C PHE A 59 -0.52 -10.08 12.94
N ALA A 60 0.65 -9.60 12.56
CA ALA A 60 1.86 -9.72 13.38
C ALA A 60 1.74 -8.97 14.72
N VAL A 61 1.08 -7.82 14.75
CA VAL A 61 0.74 -7.10 15.99
C VAL A 61 -0.29 -7.90 16.79
N LYS A 62 -1.39 -8.32 16.15
CA LYS A 62 -2.48 -9.09 16.78
C LYS A 62 -1.94 -10.32 17.49
N MET A 63 -1.22 -11.18 16.79
CA MET A 63 -0.69 -12.43 17.37
C MET A 63 0.21 -12.17 18.59
N ARG A 64 1.08 -11.16 18.53
CA ARG A 64 1.97 -10.85 19.66
C ARG A 64 1.22 -10.25 20.85
N ALA A 65 0.24 -9.40 20.61
CA ALA A 65 -0.56 -8.83 21.70
C ALA A 65 -1.41 -9.91 22.41
N TYR A 66 -1.96 -10.86 21.66
CA TYR A 66 -2.64 -12.03 22.23
C TYR A 66 -1.69 -12.87 23.09
N ALA A 67 -0.47 -13.15 22.59
CA ALA A 67 0.54 -13.86 23.35
C ALA A 67 0.97 -13.11 24.63
N MET A 68 1.10 -11.78 24.57
CA MET A 68 1.38 -10.95 25.74
C MET A 68 0.24 -11.00 26.77
N ASN A 69 -1.02 -10.91 26.32
CA ASN A 69 -2.18 -11.03 27.20
C ASN A 69 -2.27 -12.40 27.87
N GLU A 70 -2.04 -13.47 27.11
CA GLU A 70 -2.00 -14.84 27.63
C GLU A 70 -0.87 -15.04 28.64
N ALA A 71 0.31 -14.47 28.40
CA ALA A 71 1.42 -14.52 29.35
C ALA A 71 1.07 -13.85 30.69
N VAL A 72 0.42 -12.68 30.65
CA VAL A 72 -0.05 -11.98 31.86
C VAL A 72 -1.09 -12.80 32.62
N ILE A 73 -2.06 -13.39 31.91
CA ILE A 73 -3.15 -14.17 32.52
C ILE A 73 -2.64 -15.50 33.08
N ALA A 74 -1.90 -16.28 32.28
CA ALA A 74 -1.47 -17.62 32.62
C ALA A 74 -0.50 -17.66 33.80
N GLN A 75 0.33 -16.61 33.96
CA GLN A 75 1.32 -16.58 35.03
C GLN A 75 0.79 -15.97 36.33
N GLY A 76 -0.39 -15.33 36.33
CA GLY A 76 -0.96 -14.68 37.53
C GLY A 76 -0.02 -13.65 38.19
N ARG A 77 1.02 -13.21 37.48
CA ARG A 77 2.16 -12.43 37.98
C ARG A 77 2.07 -10.94 37.64
N GLY A 78 0.93 -10.49 37.12
CA GLY A 78 0.73 -9.09 36.75
C GLY A 78 1.47 -8.69 35.46
N PRO A 79 1.47 -7.40 35.11
CA PRO A 79 1.95 -6.90 33.82
C PRO A 79 3.46 -7.02 33.61
N ASP A 80 4.26 -7.22 34.67
CA ASP A 80 5.73 -7.29 34.62
C ASP A 80 6.28 -8.60 34.02
N VAL A 81 5.39 -9.52 33.65
CA VAL A 81 5.73 -10.81 33.01
C VAL A 81 6.26 -10.62 31.58
N VAL A 82 5.83 -9.57 30.91
CA VAL A 82 6.23 -9.31 29.53
C VAL A 82 7.54 -8.53 29.51
N ASP A 83 8.56 -9.09 28.85
CA ASP A 83 9.84 -8.41 28.66
C ASP A 83 9.62 -7.05 27.95
N PRO A 84 10.10 -5.93 28.52
CA PRO A 84 10.01 -4.61 27.90
C PRO A 84 10.57 -4.56 26.47
N LEU A 85 11.57 -5.40 26.14
CA LEU A 85 12.09 -5.51 24.79
C LEU A 85 11.06 -6.09 23.82
N ILE A 86 10.35 -7.14 24.23
CA ILE A 86 9.25 -7.74 23.44
C ILE A 86 8.15 -6.70 23.22
N GLN A 87 7.75 -5.98 24.28
CA GLN A 87 6.74 -4.92 24.14
C GLN A 87 7.19 -3.86 23.12
N ARG A 88 8.44 -3.40 23.20
CA ARG A 88 9.00 -2.42 22.24
C ARG A 88 9.05 -2.94 20.81
N GLU A 89 9.36 -4.21 20.61
CA GLU A 89 9.31 -4.83 19.28
C GLU A 89 7.90 -4.81 18.69
N VAL A 90 6.88 -5.09 19.50
CA VAL A 90 5.47 -5.01 19.08
C VAL A 90 5.07 -3.57 18.77
N GLU A 91 5.47 -2.60 19.59
CA GLU A 91 5.27 -1.17 19.29
C GLU A 91 5.92 -0.79 17.95
N GLY A 92 7.13 -1.30 17.67
CA GLY A 92 7.79 -1.15 16.37
C GLY A 92 6.95 -1.67 15.20
N GLN A 93 6.26 -2.80 15.37
CA GLN A 93 5.33 -3.31 14.35
C GLN A 93 4.10 -2.42 14.17
N VAL A 94 3.59 -1.80 15.24
CA VAL A 94 2.50 -0.81 15.15
C VAL A 94 2.94 0.41 14.35
N PHE A 95 4.16 0.91 14.58
CA PHE A 95 4.70 2.03 13.80
C PHE A 95 4.93 1.65 12.34
N LYS A 96 5.40 0.44 12.06
CA LYS A 96 5.49 -0.10 10.68
C LYS A 96 4.10 -0.11 10.03
N PHE A 97 3.07 -0.60 10.72
CA PHE A 97 1.68 -0.56 10.24
C PHE A 97 1.24 0.87 9.90
N GLY A 98 1.47 1.83 10.81
CA GLY A 98 1.11 3.24 10.58
C GLY A 98 1.84 3.87 9.39
N ALA A 99 3.12 3.52 9.19
CA ALA A 99 3.90 3.97 8.04
C ALA A 99 3.34 3.41 6.72
N LEU A 100 3.02 2.12 6.67
CA LEU A 100 2.39 1.48 5.52
C LEU A 100 1.01 2.09 5.22
N GLY A 101 0.21 2.37 6.25
CA GLY A 101 -1.10 3.01 6.11
C GLY A 101 -0.98 4.44 5.57
N THR A 102 0.02 5.19 6.04
CA THR A 102 0.34 6.54 5.54
C THR A 102 0.76 6.51 4.08
N PHE A 103 1.51 5.48 3.66
CA PHE A 103 1.89 5.29 2.27
C PHE A 103 0.69 4.91 1.40
N LEU A 104 -0.16 3.97 1.85
CA LEU A 104 -1.41 3.59 1.16
C LEU A 104 -2.35 4.76 0.95
N ALA A 105 -2.47 5.64 1.95
CA ALA A 105 -3.30 6.84 1.85
C ALA A 105 -2.86 7.78 0.71
N ASN A 106 -1.58 7.77 0.29
CA ASN A 106 -1.11 8.60 -0.82
C ASN A 106 -1.66 8.11 -2.19
N PHE A 107 -2.17 6.89 -2.29
CA PHE A 107 -2.81 6.36 -3.50
C PHE A 107 -4.32 6.67 -3.56
N ARG A 108 -4.81 7.55 -2.68
CA ARG A 108 -6.23 7.90 -2.55
C ARG A 108 -6.40 9.41 -2.61
N GLU A 109 -7.51 9.84 -3.22
CA GLU A 109 -7.93 11.24 -3.24
C GLU A 109 -8.68 11.63 -1.95
N ASP A 110 -9.29 10.66 -1.27
CA ASP A 110 -9.99 10.86 0.01
C ASP A 110 -8.99 10.98 1.17
N GLY A 111 -8.82 12.22 1.66
CA GLY A 111 -7.96 12.54 2.79
C GLY A 111 -8.36 11.86 4.11
N SER A 112 -9.60 11.37 4.24
CA SER A 112 -10.06 10.68 5.46
C SER A 112 -9.40 9.32 5.66
N ILE A 113 -8.85 8.70 4.61
CA ILE A 113 -8.18 7.39 4.69
C ILE A 113 -6.92 7.46 5.56
N ARG A 114 -6.14 8.53 5.45
CA ARG A 114 -4.96 8.76 6.31
C ARG A 114 -5.37 8.83 7.77
N GLU A 115 -6.49 9.49 8.05
CA GLU A 115 -6.99 9.63 9.41
C GLU A 115 -7.41 8.28 9.98
N ARG A 116 -8.12 7.44 9.22
CA ARG A 116 -8.52 6.09 9.67
C ARG A 116 -7.32 5.20 9.99
N TYR A 117 -6.29 5.18 9.14
CA TYR A 117 -5.05 4.45 9.45
C TYR A 117 -4.34 4.99 10.69
N THR A 118 -4.35 6.31 10.87
CA THR A 118 -3.79 6.96 12.06
C THR A 118 -4.56 6.53 13.31
N GLN A 119 -5.90 6.62 13.28
CA GLN A 119 -6.76 6.19 14.38
C GLN A 119 -6.55 4.71 14.74
N LEU A 120 -6.45 3.82 13.74
CA LEU A 120 -6.17 2.41 13.97
C LEU A 120 -4.78 2.20 14.58
N SER A 121 -3.75 2.91 14.10
CA SER A 121 -2.40 2.80 14.66
C SER A 121 -2.37 3.23 16.14
N TRP A 122 -3.13 4.25 16.53
CA TRP A 122 -3.28 4.66 17.93
C TRP A 122 -4.01 3.62 18.76
N LYS A 123 -5.10 3.03 18.24
CA LYS A 123 -5.80 1.92 18.92
C LYS A 123 -4.88 0.72 19.13
N LEU A 124 -4.15 0.30 18.10
CA LEU A 124 -3.17 -0.78 18.21
C LEU A 124 -2.07 -0.45 19.22
N LEU A 125 -1.58 0.79 19.24
CA LEU A 125 -0.57 1.25 20.18
C LEU A 125 -1.09 1.20 21.63
N ALA A 126 -2.33 1.63 21.86
CA ALA A 126 -2.97 1.55 23.17
C ALA A 126 -3.13 0.08 23.62
N ILE A 127 -3.46 -0.82 22.70
CA ILE A 127 -3.58 -2.25 23.02
C ILE A 127 -2.25 -2.85 23.47
N VAL A 128 -1.17 -2.60 22.71
CA VAL A 128 0.15 -3.17 22.99
C VAL A 128 0.85 -2.53 24.18
N ARG A 129 0.41 -1.33 24.60
CA ARG A 129 0.91 -0.64 25.79
C ARG A 129 0.13 -0.97 27.05
N GLU A 130 -1.19 -1.00 26.95
CA GLU A 130 -2.06 -1.02 28.14
C GLU A 130 -3.12 -2.11 28.09
N SER A 131 -3.84 -2.28 26.98
CA SER A 131 -4.99 -3.21 26.97
C SER A 131 -4.56 -4.68 27.12
N TYR A 132 -3.36 -5.07 26.69
CA TYR A 132 -2.86 -6.44 26.88
C TYR A 132 -2.76 -6.85 28.36
N LYS A 133 -2.65 -5.89 29.27
CA LYS A 133 -2.58 -6.12 30.72
C LYS A 133 -3.95 -6.38 31.35
N GLN A 134 -5.02 -6.10 30.61
CA GLN A 134 -6.39 -6.16 31.09
C GLN A 134 -6.93 -7.60 31.08
N PRO A 135 -8.02 -7.88 31.82
CA PRO A 135 -8.72 -9.16 31.74
C PRO A 135 -9.11 -9.48 30.29
N ARG A 136 -9.15 -10.78 29.96
CA ARG A 136 -9.34 -11.26 28.59
C ARG A 136 -10.55 -10.62 27.88
N VAL A 137 -11.67 -10.49 28.59
CA VAL A 137 -12.91 -9.89 28.05
C VAL A 137 -12.67 -8.46 27.56
N THR A 138 -12.00 -7.63 28.36
CA THR A 138 -11.71 -6.23 28.02
C THR A 138 -10.68 -6.14 26.90
N PHE A 139 -9.67 -7.02 26.91
CA PHE A 139 -8.68 -7.12 25.84
C PHE A 139 -9.34 -7.49 24.49
N ASP A 140 -10.19 -8.52 24.48
CA ASP A 140 -10.89 -8.96 23.28
C ASP A 140 -11.85 -7.89 22.74
N GLN A 141 -12.52 -7.12 23.62
CA GLN A 141 -13.32 -5.97 23.22
C GLN A 141 -12.49 -4.88 22.53
N ALA A 142 -11.35 -4.51 23.11
CA ALA A 142 -10.44 -3.53 22.50
C ALA A 142 -9.95 -3.99 21.12
N TYR A 143 -9.64 -5.28 20.97
CA TYR A 143 -9.24 -5.85 19.69
C TYR A 143 -10.39 -5.94 18.68
N ALA A 144 -11.61 -6.25 19.10
CA ALA A 144 -12.77 -6.31 18.22
C ALA A 144 -13.07 -4.95 17.56
N GLU A 145 -12.89 -3.85 18.29
CA GLU A 145 -12.96 -2.50 17.71
C GLU A 145 -11.87 -2.28 16.66
N ALA A 146 -10.64 -2.72 16.93
CA ALA A 146 -9.52 -2.62 15.99
C ALA A 146 -9.73 -3.50 14.75
N ASP A 147 -10.29 -4.71 14.91
CA ASP A 147 -10.66 -5.63 13.83
C ASP A 147 -11.70 -5.02 12.90
N THR A 148 -12.71 -4.34 13.48
CA THR A 148 -13.76 -3.68 12.71
C THR A 148 -13.18 -2.57 11.83
N LEU A 149 -12.39 -1.67 12.42
CA LEU A 149 -11.75 -0.58 11.69
C LEU A 149 -10.76 -1.09 10.62
N PHE A 150 -10.02 -2.17 10.92
CA PHE A 150 -9.14 -2.80 9.94
C PHE A 150 -9.92 -3.43 8.79
N GLY A 151 -11.00 -4.16 9.07
CA GLY A 151 -11.86 -4.79 8.07
C GLY A 151 -12.42 -3.77 7.08
N ASP A 152 -12.97 -2.66 7.58
CA ASP A 152 -13.51 -1.58 6.75
C ASP A 152 -12.48 -1.00 5.79
N MET A 153 -11.24 -0.81 6.25
CA MET A 153 -10.15 -0.28 5.41
C MET A 153 -9.58 -1.32 4.44
N ASN A 154 -9.60 -2.60 4.82
CA ASN A 154 -9.06 -3.69 4.02
C ASN A 154 -9.99 -4.09 2.86
N GLU A 155 -11.28 -3.75 2.94
CA GLU A 155 -12.25 -4.01 1.86
C GLU A 155 -11.79 -3.40 0.52
N ASP A 156 -11.12 -2.25 0.57
CA ASP A 156 -10.57 -1.58 -0.62
C ASP A 156 -9.37 -2.33 -1.24
N CYS A 157 -8.51 -2.89 -0.40
CA CYS A 157 -7.43 -3.77 -0.83
C CYS A 157 -8.02 -5.04 -1.48
N ALA A 158 -9.06 -5.63 -0.87
CA ALA A 158 -9.74 -6.80 -1.41
C ALA A 158 -10.43 -6.51 -2.75
N ARG A 159 -11.11 -5.37 -2.88
CA ARG A 159 -11.77 -4.94 -4.12
C ARG A 159 -10.75 -4.74 -5.25
N THR A 160 -9.63 -4.09 -4.96
CA THR A 160 -8.57 -3.84 -5.94
C THR A 160 -7.91 -5.15 -6.39
N ALA A 161 -7.72 -6.10 -5.48
CA ALA A 161 -7.20 -7.42 -5.81
C ALA A 161 -8.14 -8.20 -6.75
N ARG A 162 -9.47 -8.19 -6.49
CA ARG A 162 -10.46 -8.86 -7.35
C ARG A 162 -10.48 -8.33 -8.78
N LEU A 163 -10.36 -7.02 -8.95
CA LEU A 163 -10.28 -6.39 -10.27
C LEU A 163 -8.96 -6.66 -11.01
N SER A 164 -7.97 -7.31 -10.37
CA SER A 164 -6.65 -7.61 -10.95
C SER A 164 -6.57 -9.02 -11.56
N ILE A 165 -7.58 -9.85 -11.32
CA ILE A 165 -7.69 -11.22 -11.85
C ILE A 165 -8.57 -11.26 -13.12
N LEU A 166 -9.35 -10.20 -13.37
CA LEU A 166 -10.12 -9.95 -14.60
C LEU A 166 -9.33 -9.06 -15.55
#